data_AF-A0A1G2SD72-F1
#
_entry.id   AF-A0A1G2SD72-F1
#
_cell.length_a   1.000
_cell.length_b   1.000
_cell.length_c   1.000
_cell.angle_alpha   90.00
_cell.angle_beta   90.00
_cell.angle_gamma   90.00
#
_symmetry.space_group_name_H-M   'P 1'
#
loop_
_entity.id
_entity.type
_entity.pdbx_description
1 polymer ?
#
loop_
_entity_poly.entity_id
_entity_poly.type
_entity_poly.pdbx_seq_one_letter_code
_entity_poly.pdbx_strand_id
1 'polypeptide(L)'
;MNKQKFINIVAKVTVLSIIGNVILAILGRIASSTPDTFGPYMYGPVIGLTVAGVFAAAVVYYVMRLKYADAVKANKHFLIISWAVLVLSMVPDILIPWIPEADMVGWTYVVIANLMLMHVVAGGLVMYYFTRKELLPSQV
;
A
#
# COMPACT_ATOMS: atom_id res chain seq x y z
N MET A 1 22.86 -3.10 -5.53
CA MET A 1 21.55 -2.95 -6.18
C MET A 1 21.65 -1.93 -7.30
N ASN A 2 21.08 -2.17 -8.48
CA ASN A 2 21.07 -1.17 -9.56
C ASN A 2 20.04 -0.07 -9.24
N LYS A 3 20.51 1.18 -9.07
CA LYS A 3 19.67 2.32 -8.66
C LYS A 3 18.58 2.63 -9.69
N GLN A 4 18.90 2.64 -10.99
CA GLN A 4 17.92 2.93 -12.03
C GLN A 4 16.80 1.90 -12.08
N LYS A 5 17.15 0.61 -11.98
CA LYS A 5 16.15 -0.48 -11.92
C LYS A 5 15.24 -0.33 -10.71
N PHE A 6 15.80 0.04 -9.55
CA PHE A 6 15.02 0.27 -8.34
C PHE A 6 14.05 1.46 -8.51
N ILE A 7 14.52 2.60 -9.03
CA ILE A 7 13.67 3.77 -9.31
C ILE A 7 12.54 3.41 -10.27
N ASN A 8 12.83 2.69 -11.34
CA ASN A 8 11.81 2.25 -12.31
C ASN A 8 10.75 1.35 -11.66
N ILE A 9 11.16 0.46 -10.75
CA ILE A 9 10.24 -0.40 -9.99
C ILE A 9 9.39 0.42 -9.04
N VAL A 10 9.97 1.36 -8.29
CA VAL A 10 9.21 2.26 -7.41
C VAL A 10 8.17 3.03 -8.22
N ALA A 11 8.56 3.65 -9.33
CA ALA A 11 7.64 4.38 -10.21
C ALA A 11 6.51 3.48 -10.74
N LYS A 12 6.84 2.27 -11.21
CA LYS A 12 5.87 1.29 -11.69
C LYS A 12 4.89 0.88 -10.60
N VAL A 13 5.38 0.55 -9.41
CA VAL A 13 4.55 0.14 -8.27
C VAL A 13 3.63 1.30 -7.85
N THR A 14 4.16 2.52 -7.75
CA THR A 14 3.35 3.71 -7.45
C THR A 14 2.19 3.87 -8.44
N VAL A 15 2.47 3.80 -9.74
CA VAL A 15 1.42 3.94 -10.78
C VAL A 15 0.39 2.82 -10.67
N LEU A 16 0.81 1.56 -10.53
CA LEU A 16 -0.10 0.43 -10.41
C LEU A 16 -0.95 0.49 -9.15
N SER A 17 -0.36 0.88 -8.02
CA SER A 17 -1.08 1.05 -6.75
C SER A 17 -2.10 2.18 -6.83
N ILE A 18 -1.74 3.31 -7.47
CA ILE A 18 -2.69 4.42 -7.70
C ILE A 18 -3.87 3.93 -8.56
N ILE A 19 -3.59 3.27 -9.69
CA ILE A 19 -4.65 2.76 -10.57
C ILE A 19 -5.55 1.78 -9.82
N GLY A 20 -4.97 0.82 -9.11
CA GLY A 20 -5.72 -0.15 -8.31
C GLY A 20 -6.60 0.51 -7.26
N ASN A 21 -6.04 1.43 -6.48
CA ASN A 21 -6.76 2.11 -5.41
C ASN A 21 -7.82 3.08 -5.92
N VAL A 22 -7.59 3.75 -7.06
CA VAL A 22 -8.60 4.59 -7.72
C VAL A 22 -9.77 3.74 -8.21
N ILE A 23 -9.50 2.58 -8.84
CA ILE A 23 -10.55 1.65 -9.25
C ILE A 23 -11.35 1.16 -8.04
N LEU A 24 -10.67 0.78 -6.96
CA LEU A 24 -11.33 0.35 -5.71
C LEU A 24 -12.13 1.46 -5.05
N ALA A 25 -11.67 2.71 -5.08
CA ALA A 25 -12.43 3.84 -4.56
C ALA A 25 -13.73 4.07 -5.36
N ILE A 26 -13.67 3.95 -6.70
CA ILE A 26 -14.85 4.05 -7.57
C ILE A 26 -15.82 2.89 -7.28
N LEU A 27 -15.32 1.65 -7.26
CA LEU A 27 -16.15 0.47 -6.99
C LEU A 27 -16.75 0.50 -5.59
N GLY A 28 -15.97 0.90 -4.59
CA GLY A 28 -16.42 1.09 -3.21
C GLY A 28 -17.56 2.09 -3.14
N ARG A 29 -17.40 3.28 -3.75
CA ARG A 29 -18.44 4.31 -3.81
C ARG A 29 -19.73 3.81 -4.44
N ILE A 30 -19.63 3.07 -5.55
CA ILE A 30 -20.80 2.47 -6.22
C ILE A 30 -21.48 1.44 -5.31
N ALA A 31 -20.71 0.57 -4.65
CA ALA A 31 -21.22 -0.53 -3.86
C ALA A 31 -21.83 -0.09 -2.51
N SER A 32 -21.32 0.99 -1.91
CA SER A 32 -21.73 1.43 -0.57
C SER A 32 -22.53 2.74 -0.54
N SER A 33 -22.77 3.37 -1.69
CA SER A 33 -23.53 4.64 -1.81
C SER A 33 -23.07 5.73 -0.83
N THR A 34 -21.77 5.79 -0.55
CA THR A 34 -21.17 6.76 0.40
C THR A 34 -21.31 8.19 -0.09
N PRO A 35 -21.42 9.19 0.81
CA PRO A 35 -21.44 10.61 0.43
C PRO A 35 -20.23 11.02 -0.44
N ASP A 36 -20.40 12.01 -1.32
CA ASP A 36 -19.31 12.57 -2.12
C ASP A 36 -18.19 13.20 -1.29
N THR A 37 -18.52 13.60 -0.06
CA THR A 37 -17.59 14.11 0.95
C THR A 37 -16.87 13.02 1.73
N PHE A 38 -17.07 11.73 1.43
CA PHE A 38 -16.37 10.63 2.09
C PHE A 38 -14.88 10.66 1.76
N GLY A 39 -14.11 11.29 2.64
CA GLY A 39 -12.68 11.58 2.50
C GLY A 39 -11.84 10.40 1.99
N PRO A 40 -11.98 9.18 2.53
CA PRO A 40 -11.17 8.04 2.11
C PRO A 40 -11.33 7.63 0.63
N TYR A 41 -12.45 7.99 -0.03
CA TYR A 41 -12.66 7.76 -1.46
C TYR A 41 -12.39 8.99 -2.33
N MET A 42 -11.99 10.11 -1.74
CA MET A 42 -11.60 11.29 -2.52
C MET A 42 -10.24 11.04 -3.19
N TYR A 43 -10.12 11.42 -4.48
CA TYR A 43 -8.90 11.18 -5.25
C TYR A 43 -7.63 11.73 -4.60
N GLY A 44 -7.70 12.90 -3.97
CA GLY A 44 -6.57 13.52 -3.27
C GLY A 44 -5.98 12.61 -2.20
N PRO A 45 -6.76 12.24 -1.16
CA PRO A 45 -6.36 11.24 -0.16
C PRO A 45 -5.92 9.90 -0.76
N VAL A 46 -6.67 9.33 -1.70
CA VAL A 46 -6.35 8.03 -2.32
C VAL A 46 -4.97 8.05 -2.97
N ILE A 47 -4.70 9.05 -3.81
CA ILE A 47 -3.41 9.18 -4.51
C ILE A 47 -2.31 9.52 -3.51
N GLY A 48 -2.52 10.52 -2.65
CA GLY A 48 -1.51 11.01 -1.71
C GLY A 48 -1.03 9.95 -0.72
N LEU A 49 -1.96 9.24 -0.09
CA LEU A 49 -1.63 8.17 0.87
C LEU A 49 -0.99 6.96 0.18
N THR A 50 -1.45 6.61 -1.03
CA THR A 50 -0.84 5.52 -1.81
C THR A 50 0.61 5.85 -2.15
N VAL A 51 0.88 7.06 -2.64
CA VAL A 51 2.25 7.53 -2.93
C VAL A 51 3.09 7.48 -1.65
N ALA A 52 2.61 8.08 -0.55
CA ALA A 52 3.34 8.09 0.71
C ALA A 52 3.69 6.68 1.20
N GLY A 53 2.74 5.74 1.13
CA GLY A 53 2.93 4.35 1.51
C GLY A 53 3.99 3.63 0.66
N VAL A 54 3.93 3.77 -0.66
CA VAL A 54 4.91 3.16 -1.57
C VAL A 54 6.31 3.74 -1.35
N PHE A 55 6.43 5.06 -1.18
CA PHE A 55 7.72 5.70 -0.91
C PHE A 55 8.30 5.30 0.44
N ALA A 56 7.48 5.24 1.50
CA ALA A 56 7.92 4.75 2.80
C ALA A 56 8.44 3.31 2.71
N ALA A 57 7.72 2.43 2.01
CA ALA A 57 8.17 1.06 1.78
C ALA A 57 9.47 1.00 0.96
N ALA A 58 9.64 1.89 -0.02
CA ALA A 58 10.86 1.98 -0.82
C ALA A 58 12.07 2.35 0.04
N VAL A 59 11.90 3.31 0.96
CA VAL A 59 12.94 3.68 1.94
C VAL A 59 13.28 2.48 2.83
N VAL A 60 12.28 1.80 3.40
CA VAL A 60 12.52 0.62 4.25
C VAL A 60 13.25 -0.47 3.48
N TYR A 61 12.82 -0.79 2.25
CA TYR A 61 13.48 -1.78 1.41
C TYR A 61 14.92 -1.39 1.10
N TYR A 62 15.15 -0.11 0.75
CA TYR A 62 16.48 0.42 0.48
C TYR A 62 17.41 0.26 1.69
N VAL A 63 16.95 0.61 2.89
CA VAL A 63 17.68 0.43 4.14
C VAL A 63 17.98 -1.06 4.40
N MET A 64 17.03 -1.96 4.17
CA MET A 64 17.28 -3.41 4.31
C MET A 64 18.36 -3.90 3.34
N ARG A 65 18.38 -3.38 2.10
CA ARG A 65 19.39 -3.72 1.09
C ARG A 65 20.75 -3.10 1.35
N LEU A 66 20.84 -2.04 2.17
CA LEU A 66 22.11 -1.52 2.68
C LEU A 66 22.61 -2.31 3.89
N LYS A 67 21.70 -2.74 4.77
CA LYS A 67 22.03 -3.45 6.01
C LYS A 67 22.46 -4.90 5.78
N TYR A 68 21.84 -5.60 4.83
CA TYR A 68 22.11 -7.02 4.58
C TYR A 68 22.78 -7.22 3.21
N ALA A 69 23.97 -7.82 3.21
CA ALA A 69 24.68 -8.20 1.99
C ALA A 69 23.93 -9.28 1.19
N ASP A 70 23.35 -10.26 1.89
CA ASP A 70 22.47 -11.26 1.27
C ASP A 70 21.08 -10.68 1.03
N ALA A 71 20.71 -10.61 -0.24
CA ALA A 71 19.43 -10.08 -0.67
C ALA A 71 18.25 -11.01 -0.38
N VAL A 72 18.46 -12.33 -0.24
CA VAL A 72 17.42 -13.25 0.23
C VAL A 72 17.06 -12.93 1.68
N LYS A 73 18.08 -12.76 2.53
CA LYS A 73 17.90 -12.32 3.92
C LYS A 73 17.24 -10.95 4.01
N ALA A 74 17.64 -9.98 3.17
CA ALA A 74 16.99 -8.66 3.11
C ALA A 74 15.50 -8.78 2.76
N ASN A 75 15.16 -9.54 1.71
CA ASN A 75 13.79 -9.75 1.27
C ASN A 75 12.93 -10.40 2.37
N LYS A 76 13.46 -11.40 3.08
CA LYS A 76 12.75 -12.04 4.20
C LYS A 76 12.38 -11.04 5.29
N HIS A 77 13.34 -10.21 5.74
CA HIS A 77 13.07 -9.21 6.78
C HIS A 77 12.12 -8.12 6.30
N PHE A 78 12.28 -7.67 5.06
CA PHE A 78 11.35 -6.73 4.45
C PHE A 78 9.93 -7.29 4.43
N LEU A 79 9.72 -8.54 4.01
CA LEU A 79 8.40 -9.15 3.99
C LEU A 79 7.78 -9.27 5.39
N ILE A 80 8.56 -9.61 6.41
CA ILE A 80 8.08 -9.66 7.81
C ILE A 80 7.59 -8.27 8.25
N ILE A 81 8.39 -7.23 8.00
CA ILE A 81 8.03 -5.85 8.34
C ILE A 81 6.81 -5.41 7.54
N SER A 82 6.77 -5.68 6.23
CA SER A 82 5.66 -5.31 5.36
C SER A 82 4.36 -5.99 5.77
N TRP A 83 4.38 -7.26 6.18
CA TRP A 83 3.21 -7.93 6.74
C TRP A 83 2.73 -7.29 8.04
N ALA A 84 3.65 -6.97 8.96
CA ALA A 84 3.30 -6.31 10.21
C ALA A 84 2.70 -4.92 9.95
N VAL A 85 3.32 -4.12 9.08
CA VAL A 85 2.82 -2.79 8.69
C VAL A 85 1.50 -2.89 7.96
N LEU A 86 1.30 -3.88 7.07
CA LEU A 86 0.04 -4.10 6.38
C LEU A 86 -1.09 -4.37 7.37
N VAL A 87 -0.89 -5.30 8.33
CA VAL A 87 -1.88 -5.59 9.37
C VAL A 87 -2.15 -4.36 10.24
N LEU A 88 -1.10 -3.66 10.69
CA LEU A 88 -1.25 -2.44 11.49
C LEU A 88 -1.96 -1.32 10.72
N SER A 89 -1.77 -1.25 9.40
CA SER A 89 -2.41 -0.24 8.56
C SER A 89 -3.91 -0.46 8.38
N MET A 90 -4.43 -1.64 8.69
CA MET A 90 -5.87 -1.94 8.69
C MET A 90 -6.56 -1.49 9.99
N VAL A 91 -5.81 -1.19 11.05
CA VAL A 91 -6.37 -0.79 12.34
C VAL A 91 -7.25 0.47 12.22
N PRO A 92 -6.83 1.55 11.52
CA PRO A 92 -7.70 2.70 11.31
C PRO A 92 -9.04 2.34 10.65
N ASP A 93 -9.04 1.47 9.64
CA ASP A 93 -10.26 1.06 8.93
C ASP A 93 -11.21 0.28 9.84
N ILE A 94 -10.66 -0.64 10.65
CA ILE A 94 -11.42 -1.42 11.62
C ILE A 94 -11.99 -0.52 12.70
N LEU A 95 -11.30 0.55 13.09
CA LEU A 95 -11.74 1.46 14.15
C LEU A 95 -12.76 2.51 13.69
N ILE A 96 -13.09 2.60 12.40
CA ILE A 96 -14.08 3.57 11.87
C ILE A 96 -15.41 3.55 12.67
N PRO A 97 -16.02 2.41 13.01
CA PRO A 97 -17.27 2.38 13.77
C PRO A 97 -17.19 2.99 15.18
N TRP A 98 -15.98 3.16 15.73
CA TRP A 98 -15.75 3.66 17.09
C TRP A 98 -15.41 5.15 17.14
N ILE A 99 -15.35 5.85 15.99
CA ILE A 99 -15.15 7.30 16.00
C ILE A 99 -16.49 7.99 16.32
N PRO A 100 -16.51 9.07 17.13
CA PRO A 100 -17.77 9.72 17.56
C PRO A 100 -18.65 10.18 16.39
N GLU A 101 -18.03 10.47 15.25
CA GLU A 101 -18.70 10.95 14.04
C GLU A 101 -19.01 9.85 13.03
N ALA A 102 -18.80 8.56 13.36
CA ALA A 102 -18.82 7.43 12.43
C ALA A 102 -20.03 7.50 11.48
N ASP A 103 -21.23 7.54 12.03
CA ASP A 103 -22.49 7.52 11.28
C ASP A 103 -22.65 8.74 10.36
N MET A 104 -22.07 9.89 10.71
CA MET A 104 -22.06 11.07 9.85
C MET A 104 -21.11 10.92 8.65
N VAL A 105 -20.09 10.08 8.77
CA VAL A 105 -19.13 9.80 7.69
C VAL A 105 -19.67 8.75 6.71
N GLY A 106 -20.84 8.14 6.97
CA GLY A 106 -21.47 7.19 6.04
C GLY A 106 -20.72 5.85 5.91
N TRP A 107 -20.09 5.40 7.00
CA TRP A 107 -19.39 4.13 7.03
C TRP A 107 -20.35 2.93 6.86
N THR A 108 -19.83 1.85 6.29
CA THR A 108 -20.50 0.55 6.24
C THR A 108 -19.45 -0.56 6.33
N TYR A 109 -19.85 -1.80 6.61
CA TYR A 109 -18.93 -2.94 6.53
C TYR A 109 -18.31 -3.13 5.13
N VAL A 110 -19.05 -2.76 4.08
CA VAL A 110 -18.56 -2.78 2.69
C VAL A 110 -17.44 -1.75 2.51
N VAL A 111 -17.60 -0.55 3.08
CA VAL A 111 -16.57 0.50 3.06
C VAL A 111 -15.31 0.00 3.76
N ILE A 112 -15.43 -0.54 4.98
CA ILE A 112 -14.28 -1.06 5.73
C ILE A 112 -13.55 -2.15 4.93
N ALA A 113 -14.28 -3.12 4.39
CA ALA A 113 -13.70 -4.18 3.58
C ALA A 113 -12.98 -3.64 2.33
N ASN A 114 -13.56 -2.64 1.66
CA ASN A 114 -12.95 -2.03 0.49
C ASN A 114 -11.70 -1.20 0.83
N LEU A 115 -11.72 -0.44 1.93
CA LEU A 115 -10.53 0.28 2.42
C LEU A 115 -9.40 -0.70 2.72
N MET A 116 -9.68 -1.77 3.49
CA MET A 116 -8.70 -2.82 3.75
C MET A 116 -8.17 -3.46 2.45
N LEU A 117 -9.02 -3.63 1.44
CA LEU A 117 -8.61 -4.16 0.14
C LEU A 117 -7.64 -3.20 -0.59
N MET A 118 -7.81 -1.89 -0.47
CA MET A 118 -6.87 -0.90 -1.00
C MET A 118 -5.49 -1.04 -0.35
N HIS A 119 -5.44 -1.30 0.96
CA HIS A 119 -4.19 -1.61 1.67
C HIS A 119 -3.55 -2.90 1.13
N VAL A 120 -4.34 -3.95 0.93
CA VAL A 120 -3.85 -5.23 0.38
C VAL A 120 -3.32 -5.07 -1.04
N VAL A 121 -3.99 -4.30 -1.90
CA VAL A 121 -3.52 -4.05 -3.27
C VAL A 121 -2.19 -3.30 -3.27
N ALA A 122 -2.09 -2.19 -2.54
CA ALA A 122 -0.85 -1.42 -2.48
C ALA A 122 0.30 -2.22 -1.82
N GLY A 123 0.03 -2.82 -0.66
CA GLY A 123 1.00 -3.63 0.09
C GLY A 123 1.44 -4.87 -0.70
N GLY A 124 0.50 -5.57 -1.34
CA GLY A 124 0.77 -6.74 -2.17
C GLY A 124 1.66 -6.41 -3.37
N LEU A 125 1.38 -5.30 -4.07
CA LEU A 125 2.22 -4.84 -5.18
C LEU A 125 3.64 -4.50 -4.72
N VAL A 126 3.77 -3.76 -3.62
CA VAL A 126 5.07 -3.42 -3.01
C VAL A 126 5.85 -4.69 -2.67
N MET A 127 5.23 -5.62 -1.95
CA MET A 127 5.86 -6.87 -1.53
C MET A 127 6.29 -7.72 -2.71
N TYR A 128 5.42 -7.86 -3.72
CA TYR A 128 5.70 -8.64 -4.92
C TYR A 128 6.86 -8.05 -5.74
N TYR A 129 6.80 -6.76 -6.06
CA TYR A 129 7.76 -6.14 -6.97
C TYR A 129 9.12 -5.88 -6.31
N PHE A 130 9.15 -5.50 -5.02
CA PHE A 130 10.42 -5.21 -4.36
C PHE A 130 11.19 -6.48 -4.00
N THR A 131 10.52 -7.61 -3.83
CA THR A 131 11.22 -8.89 -3.55
C THR A 131 11.52 -9.72 -4.80
N ARG A 132 11.16 -9.23 -5.98
CA ARG A 132 11.40 -9.92 -7.25
C ARG A 132 12.90 -10.06 -7.52
N LYS A 133 13.29 -11.21 -8.10
CA LYS A 133 14.68 -11.56 -8.39
C LYS A 133 15.41 -10.55 -9.29
N GLU A 134 14.69 -9.74 -10.06
CA GLU A 134 15.24 -8.70 -10.95
C GLU A 134 16.01 -7.60 -10.22
N LEU A 135 15.80 -7.45 -8.90
CA LEU A 135 16.52 -6.52 -8.03
C LEU A 135 17.78 -7.13 -7.40
N LEU A 136 18.04 -8.41 -7.64
CA LEU A 136 19.26 -9.10 -7.23
C LEU A 136 20.40 -8.74 -8.20
N PRO A 137 21.65 -8.58 -7.73
CA PRO A 137 22.79 -8.56 -8.63
C PRO A 137 22.77 -9.83 -9.48
N SER A 138 23.02 -9.72 -10.78
CA SER A 138 23.34 -10.89 -11.61
C SER A 138 24.53 -11.58 -10.94
N GLN A 139 24.39 -12.87 -10.64
CA GLN A 139 25.55 -13.67 -10.25
C GLN A 139 26.47 -13.71 -11.47
N VAL A 140 27.55 -12.94 -11.40
CA VAL A 140 28.72 -13.08 -12.27
C VAL A 140 29.56 -14.19 -11.66
#